data_AF-A0A4P2SS13-F1
#
_entry.id   AF-A0A4P2SS13-F1
#
_cell.length_a   1.000
_cell.length_b   1.000
_cell.length_c   1.000
_cell.angle_alpha   90.00
_cell.angle_beta   90.00
_cell.angle_gamma   90.00
#
_symmetry.space_group_name_H-M   'P 1'
#
loop_
_entity.id
_entity.type
_entity.pdbx_description
1 polymer ?
#
loop_
_entity_poly.entity_id
_entity_poly.type
_entity_poly.pdbx_seq_one_letter_code
_entity_poly.pdbx_strand_id
1 'polypeptide(L)' 'MFFYSNEGNPREPAHIHIRNAENEAKFWLIPRVQLARNDGFNVRELKEIHLVIEKHKILLEEAWNEYFS' A
#
# COMPACT_ATOMS: atom_id res chain seq x y z
N MET A 1 5.03 6.42 2.72
CA MET A 1 3.78 5.74 2.33
C MET A 1 2.76 6.81 2.00
N PHE A 2 1.98 6.65 0.94
CA PHE A 2 0.96 7.62 0.53
C PHE A 2 -0.21 6.93 -0.22
N PHE A 3 -1.30 7.67 -0.40
CA PHE A 3 -2.49 7.30 -1.18
C PHE A 3 -2.60 8.21 -2.40
N TYR A 4 -3.16 7.74 -3.51
CA TYR A 4 -3.43 8.60 -4.67
C TYR A 4 -4.84 9.18 -4.58
N SER A 5 -5.01 10.47 -4.88
CA SER A 5 -6.33 11.09 -4.86
C SER A 5 -7.24 10.68 -6.04
N ASN A 6 -6.70 9.96 -7.05
CA ASN A 6 -7.41 9.56 -8.27
C ASN A 6 -7.49 8.03 -8.42
N GLU A 7 -8.17 7.39 -7.48
CA GLU A 7 -8.39 5.93 -7.32
C GLU A 7 -9.28 5.27 -8.40
N GLY A 8 -9.47 5.90 -9.56
CA GLY A 8 -10.37 5.40 -10.60
C GLY A 8 -11.86 5.47 -10.24
N ASN A 9 -12.72 5.07 -11.18
CA ASN A 9 -14.17 4.92 -10.99
C ASN A 9 -14.62 3.60 -11.67
N PRO A 10 -14.96 2.54 -10.90
CA PRO A 10 -15.13 2.49 -9.45
C PRO A 10 -13.80 2.54 -8.67
N ARG A 11 -13.87 3.02 -7.42
CA ARG A 11 -12.74 3.18 -6.50
C ARG A 11 -12.10 1.82 -6.18
N GLU A 12 -10.78 1.77 -6.19
CA GLU A 12 -10.04 0.55 -5.84
C GLU A 12 -10.19 0.18 -4.34
N PRO A 13 -9.97 -1.10 -3.97
CA PRO A 13 -9.89 -1.51 -2.56
C PRO A 13 -8.78 -0.76 -1.80
N ALA A 14 -8.88 -0.75 -0.46
CA ALA A 14 -7.89 -0.07 0.38
C ALA A 14 -6.46 -0.55 0.10
N HIS A 15 -5.56 0.39 -0.18
CA HIS A 15 -4.18 0.09 -0.56
C HIS A 15 -3.21 1.19 -0.18
N ILE A 16 -1.92 0.95 -0.40
CA ILE A 16 -0.89 1.92 -0.07
C ILE A 16 0.27 1.86 -1.05
N HIS A 17 0.82 3.03 -1.39
CA HIS A 17 2.01 3.16 -2.19
C HIS A 17 3.24 3.42 -1.31
N ILE A 18 4.32 2.69 -1.58
CA ILE A 18 5.63 2.82 -0.97
C ILE A 18 6.60 3.23 -2.06
N ARG A 19 7.37 4.29 -1.82
CA ARG A 19 8.35 4.80 -2.77
C ARG A 19 9.70 4.98 -2.10
N ASN A 20 10.76 4.59 -2.78
CA ASN A 20 12.14 4.82 -2.37
C ASN A 20 12.99 5.16 -3.59
N ALA A 21 13.54 6.38 -3.64
CA ALA A 21 14.23 6.89 -4.83
C ALA A 21 13.41 6.69 -6.12
N GLU A 22 13.89 5.85 -7.03
CA GLU A 22 13.22 5.50 -8.29
C GLU A 22 12.25 4.32 -8.17
N ASN A 23 12.24 3.62 -7.02
CA ASN A 23 11.43 2.43 -6.82
C ASN A 23 10.04 2.75 -6.26
N GLU A 24 9.03 2.01 -6.69
CA GLU A 24 7.66 2.09 -6.18
C GLU A 24 7.02 0.71 -5.99
N ALA A 25 6.25 0.53 -4.93
CA ALA A 25 5.43 -0.65 -4.71
C ALA A 25 4.03 -0.26 -4.25
N LYS A 26 3.03 -1.01 -4.71
CA LYS A 26 1.64 -0.93 -4.28
C LYS A 26 1.28 -2.18 -3.50
N PHE A 27 0.66 -2.02 -2.34
CA PHE A 27 0.13 -3.11 -1.53
C PHE A 27 -1.35 -2.92 -1.27
N TRP A 28 -2.14 -3.96 -1.52
CA TRP A 28 -3.50 -4.07 -0.98
C TRP A 28 -3.44 -4.24 0.53
N LEU A 29 -4.37 -3.64 1.26
CA LEU A 29 -4.57 -3.85 2.69
C LEU A 29 -5.71 -4.87 2.94
N ILE A 30 -6.72 -4.85 2.07
CA ILE A 30 -7.88 -5.76 2.13
C ILE A 30 -7.93 -6.68 0.90
N PRO A 31 -8.38 -7.95 1.06
CA PRO A 31 -8.77 -8.61 2.32
C PRO A 31 -7.57 -9.00 3.22
N ARG A 32 -6.34 -8.86 2.73
CA ARG A 32 -5.08 -9.10 3.45
C ARG A 32 -3.98 -8.23 2.84
N VAL A 33 -2.86 -8.05 3.55
CA VAL A 33 -1.73 -7.34 2.96
C VAL A 33 -1.15 -8.16 1.81
N GLN A 34 -1.17 -7.61 0.61
CA GLN A 34 -0.64 -8.31 -0.57
C GLN A 34 -0.01 -7.33 -1.54
N LEU A 35 1.18 -7.69 -2.04
CA LEU A 35 1.85 -6.94 -3.11
C LEU A 35 0.98 -6.96 -4.38
N ALA A 36 0.62 -5.77 -4.86
CA ALA A 36 -0.16 -5.56 -6.07
C ALA A 36 0.73 -5.20 -7.26
N ARG A 37 1.74 -4.36 -7.02
CA ARG A 37 2.72 -3.93 -8.02
C ARG A 37 4.06 -3.71 -7.34
N ASN A 38 5.13 -4.08 -8.03
CA ASN A 38 6.50 -3.75 -7.66
C ASN A 38 7.24 -3.22 -8.88
N ASP A 39 7.89 -2.08 -8.71
CA ASP A 39 8.72 -1.40 -9.68
C ASP A 39 10.06 -1.08 -9.00
N GLY A 40 11.03 -2.01 -9.10
CA GLY A 40 12.40 -1.79 -8.65
C GLY A 40 12.79 -2.31 -7.25
N PHE A 41 11.87 -2.67 -6.36
CA PHE A 41 12.27 -3.30 -5.08
C PHE A 41 12.67 -4.77 -5.28
N ASN A 42 13.69 -5.21 -4.54
CA ASN A 42 14.07 -6.61 -4.50
C ASN A 42 13.25 -7.41 -3.48
N VAL A 43 13.35 -8.74 -3.52
CA VAL A 43 12.57 -9.66 -2.66
C VAL A 43 12.80 -9.42 -1.17
N ARG A 44 14.01 -9.05 -0.75
CA ARG A 44 14.31 -8.78 0.65
C ARG A 44 13.62 -7.49 1.12
N GLU A 45 13.73 -6.43 0.33
CA GLU A 45 13.06 -5.16 0.62
C GLU A 45 11.54 -5.33 0.68
N LEU A 46 10.95 -6.05 -0.27
CA LEU A 46 9.52 -6.33 -0.28
C LEU A 46 9.05 -7.09 0.97
N LYS A 47 9.87 -8.02 1.50
CA LYS A 47 9.56 -8.71 2.76
C LYS A 47 9.59 -7.75 3.95
N GLU A 48 10.60 -6.89 4.02
CA GLU A 48 10.72 -5.89 5.09
C GLU A 48 9.54 -4.90 5.05
N ILE A 49 9.21 -4.41 3.85
CA ILE A 49 8.05 -3.53 3.62
C ILE A 49 6.75 -4.24 4.03
N HIS A 50 6.55 -5.49 3.61
CA HIS A 50 5.36 -6.26 3.95
C HIS A 50 5.19 -6.42 5.47
N LEU A 51 6.26 -6.74 6.20
CA LEU A 51 6.23 -6.84 7.67
C LEU A 51 5.84 -5.52 8.34
N VAL A 52 6.34 -4.40 7.82
CA VAL A 52 6.00 -3.07 8.34
C VAL A 52 4.53 -2.74 8.08
N ILE A 53 4.00 -3.06 6.89
CA ILE A 53 2.59 -2.82 6.55
C ILE A 53 1.70 -3.70 7.41
N GLU A 54 1.98 -4.99 7.54
CA GLU A 54 1.21 -5.92 8.39
C GLU A 54 1.15 -5.43 9.84
N LYS A 55 2.30 -5.00 10.39
CA LYS A 55 2.36 -4.46 11.76
C LYS A 55 1.46 -3.24 11.98
N HIS A 56 1.23 -2.43 10.95
CA HIS A 56 0.44 -1.19 11.04
C HIS A 56 -0.87 -1.26 10.25
N LYS A 57 -1.30 -2.47 9.83
CA LYS A 57 -2.43 -2.66 8.92
C LYS A 57 -3.68 -1.92 9.37
N ILE A 58 -4.05 -2.07 10.65
CA ILE A 58 -5.26 -1.44 11.23
C ILE A 58 -5.21 0.08 11.07
N LEU A 59 -4.11 0.71 11.48
CA LEU A 59 -3.93 2.15 11.38
C LEU A 59 -3.95 2.65 9.92
N LEU A 60 -3.36 1.89 9.01
CA LEU A 60 -3.33 2.23 7.58
C LEU A 60 -4.72 2.11 6.94
N GLU A 61 -5.51 1.12 7.34
CA GLU A 61 -6.91 0.96 6.90
C GLU A 61 -7.80 2.06 7.46
N GLU A 62 -7.63 2.45 8.73
CA GLU A 62 -8.34 3.59 9.33
C GLU A 62 -8.01 4.90 8.60
N ALA A 63 -6.72 5.20 8.40
CA ALA A 63 -6.29 6.39 7.68
C ALA A 63 -6.79 6.42 6.22
N TRP A 64 -6.87 5.26 5.56
CA TRP A 64 -7.47 5.13 4.25
C TRP A 64 -8.96 5.50 4.26
N ASN A 65 -9.72 4.92 5.20
CA ASN A 65 -11.15 5.17 5.32
C ASN A 65 -11.42 6.64 5.64
N GLU A 66 -10.63 7.27 6.50
CA GLU A 66 -10.74 8.71 6.82
C GLU A 66 -10.43 9.60 5.61
N TYR A 67 -9.40 9.28 4.82
CA TYR A 67 -9.01 10.07 3.66
C TYR A 67 -10.04 10.03 2.52
N PHE A 68 -10.78 8.92 2.39
CA PHE A 68 -11.73 8.68 1.30
C PHE A 68 -13.21 8.70 1.71
N SER A 69 -13.52 9.06 2.96
CA SER A 69 -14.89 9.31 3.45
C SER A 69 -15.45 10.64 2.96
#